data_AF-A0A3P0PHH2-F1
#
_entry.id   AF-A0A3P0PHH2-F1
#
_cell.length_a   1.000
_cell.length_b   1.000
_cell.length_c   1.000
_cell.angle_alpha   90.00
_cell.angle_beta   90.00
_cell.angle_gamma   90.00
#
_symmetry.space_group_name_H-M   'P 1'
#
loop_
_entity.id
_entity.type
_entity.pdbx_description
1 polymer ?
#
loop_
_entity_poly.entity_id
_entity_poly.type
_entity_poly.pdbx_seq_one_letter_code
_entity_poly.pdbx_strand_id
1 'polypeptide(L)'
;MMPFFTSADHDAAVQAMLDHPEIGSRHLRGLMSGIKRRARARAVIAFVQAIAPPPPDTTIATTRQLMHALFGHAVSVNDLHRNFATPGRRANDRADLAALAAWLALHRERLAAAAEARMVELESAWQQFTAAAAEAAGEIHTASRPGRRGEA
;
A
#
# COMPACT_ATOMS: atom_id res chain seq x y z
N MET A 1 -10.56 12.73 0.78
CA MET A 1 -9.98 11.67 1.64
C MET A 1 -9.31 10.65 0.73
N MET A 2 -7.99 10.47 0.80
CA MET A 2 -7.30 9.47 -0.04
C MET A 2 -7.41 8.09 0.60
N PRO A 3 -8.11 7.11 0.01
CA PRO A 3 -8.46 5.86 0.68
C PRO A 3 -7.24 4.97 1.01
N PHE A 4 -6.07 5.25 0.42
CA PHE A 4 -4.85 4.44 0.57
C PHE A 4 -3.80 5.03 1.52
N PHE A 5 -3.84 6.35 1.72
CA PHE A 5 -2.81 7.12 2.43
C PHE A 5 -3.43 7.79 3.66
N THR A 6 -2.74 7.73 4.79
CA THR A 6 -3.18 8.41 6.01
C THR A 6 -2.63 9.84 6.07
N SER A 7 -3.17 10.68 6.95
CA SER A 7 -2.58 11.98 7.26
C SER A 7 -1.12 11.84 7.71
N ALA A 8 -0.81 10.87 8.57
CA ALA A 8 0.55 10.61 9.02
C ALA A 8 1.51 10.23 7.87
N ASP A 9 1.03 9.54 6.83
CA ASP A 9 1.85 9.28 5.64
C ASP A 9 2.12 10.59 4.87
N HIS A 10 1.12 11.47 4.75
CA HIS A 10 1.26 12.78 4.12
C HIS A 10 2.26 13.65 4.87
N ASP A 11 2.13 13.76 6.19
CA ASP A 11 3.04 14.55 7.03
C ASP A 11 4.48 14.02 6.93
N ALA A 12 4.66 12.69 6.91
CA ALA A 12 5.96 12.07 6.71
C ALA A 12 6.54 12.35 5.31
N ALA A 13 5.70 12.41 4.27
CA ALA A 13 6.14 12.76 2.91
C ALA A 13 6.60 14.22 2.83
N VAL A 14 5.81 15.15 3.40
CA VAL A 14 6.16 16.58 3.47
C VAL A 14 7.48 16.77 4.22
N GLN A 15 7.62 16.16 5.40
CA GLN A 15 8.86 16.25 6.18
C GLN A 15 10.06 15.69 5.41
N ALA A 16 9.89 14.54 4.74
CA ALA A 16 10.96 13.95 3.94
C ALA A 16 11.42 14.87 2.78
N MET A 17 10.49 15.58 2.14
CA MET A 17 10.80 16.53 1.07
C MET A 17 11.50 17.79 1.59
N LEU A 18 11.15 18.24 2.80
CA LEU A 18 11.84 19.35 3.47
C LEU A 18 13.26 18.99 3.90
N ASP A 19 13.45 17.80 4.49
CA ASP A 19 14.75 17.30 4.96
C ASP A 19 15.70 16.95 3.80
N HIS A 20 15.13 16.61 2.64
CA HIS A 20 15.86 16.17 1.46
C HIS A 20 15.35 16.85 0.19
N PRO A 21 15.63 18.16 0.00
CA PRO A 21 15.08 18.95 -1.10
C PRO A 21 15.62 18.55 -2.48
N GLU A 22 16.72 17.80 -2.54
CA GLU A 22 17.28 17.28 -3.78
C GLU A 22 16.42 16.17 -4.38
N ILE A 23 15.89 16.40 -5.58
CA ILE A 23 15.03 15.46 -6.32
C ILE A 23 15.71 14.07 -6.52
N GLY A 24 17.04 14.04 -6.61
CA GLY A 24 17.83 12.81 -6.76
C GLY A 24 18.11 12.05 -5.45
N SER A 25 17.75 12.60 -4.30
CA SER A 25 18.12 12.07 -2.98
C SER A 25 17.71 10.61 -2.81
N ARG A 26 18.69 9.75 -2.52
CA ARG A 26 18.46 8.33 -2.23
C ARG A 26 17.60 8.17 -0.97
N HIS A 27 17.78 9.05 0.01
CA HIS A 27 17.00 9.02 1.26
C HIS A 27 15.53 9.36 0.99
N LEU A 28 15.25 10.44 0.25
CA LEU A 28 13.89 10.78 -0.15
C LEU A 28 13.22 9.62 -0.90
N ARG A 29 13.90 9.04 -1.89
CA ARG A 29 13.39 7.88 -2.63
C ARG A 29 13.08 6.69 -1.73
N GLY A 30 13.94 6.41 -0.74
CA GLY A 30 13.73 5.35 0.25
C GLY A 30 12.48 5.58 1.11
N LEU A 31 12.33 6.80 1.64
CA LEU A 31 11.19 7.18 2.48
C LEU A 31 9.87 7.13 1.70
N MET A 32 9.85 7.70 0.50
CA MET A 32 8.70 7.68 -0.41
C MET A 32 8.32 6.26 -0.82
N SER A 33 9.31 5.42 -1.14
CA SER A 33 9.08 4.00 -1.42
C SER A 33 8.49 3.27 -0.21
N GLY A 34 8.90 3.62 1.00
CA GLY A 34 8.36 3.07 2.25
C GLY A 34 6.88 3.41 2.43
N ILE A 35 6.50 4.67 2.19
CA ILE A 35 5.11 5.13 2.24
C ILE A 35 4.26 4.38 1.20
N LYS A 36 4.71 4.35 -0.05
CA LYS A 36 4.00 3.64 -1.14
C LYS A 36 3.81 2.15 -0.83
N ARG A 37 4.83 1.50 -0.25
CA ARG A 37 4.75 0.09 0.16
C ARG A 37 3.68 -0.13 1.24
N ARG A 38 3.59 0.73 2.25
CA ARG A 38 2.55 0.63 3.30
C ARG A 38 1.15 0.84 2.73
N ALA A 39 0.98 1.83 1.84
CA ALA A 39 -0.28 2.06 1.14
C ALA A 39 -0.71 0.86 0.30
N ARG A 40 0.23 0.24 -0.43
CA ARG A 40 -0.01 -1.00 -1.17
C ARG A 40 -0.44 -2.14 -0.25
N ALA A 41 0.22 -2.33 0.89
CA ALA A 41 -0.16 -3.36 1.85
C ALA A 41 -1.60 -3.16 2.35
N ARG A 42 -1.98 -1.94 2.73
CA ARG A 42 -3.36 -1.60 3.13
C ARG A 42 -4.36 -1.89 2.01
N ALA A 43 -4.04 -1.52 0.76
CA ALA A 43 -4.90 -1.77 -0.39
C ALA A 43 -5.15 -3.27 -0.62
N VAL A 44 -4.08 -4.09 -0.57
CA VAL A 44 -4.16 -5.54 -0.75
C VAL A 44 -4.95 -6.19 0.39
N ILE A 45 -4.71 -5.79 1.64
CA ILE A 45 -5.44 -6.30 2.81
C ILE A 45 -6.94 -6.00 2.67
N ALA A 46 -7.29 -4.74 2.41
CA ALA A 46 -8.68 -4.32 2.26
C ALA A 46 -9.36 -5.04 1.09
N PHE A 47 -8.65 -5.23 -0.03
CA PHE A 47 -9.16 -6.00 -1.17
C PHE A 47 -9.51 -7.43 -0.74
N VAL A 48 -8.58 -8.14 -0.12
CA VAL A 48 -8.79 -9.54 0.30
C VAL A 48 -9.93 -9.67 1.31
N GLN A 49 -10.04 -8.74 2.26
CA GLN A 49 -11.13 -8.70 3.24
C GLN A 49 -12.51 -8.44 2.61
N ALA A 50 -12.56 -7.80 1.44
CA ALA A 50 -13.79 -7.45 0.74
C ALA A 50 -14.21 -8.48 -0.34
N ILE A 51 -13.45 -9.56 -0.53
CA ILE A 51 -13.75 -10.57 -1.56
C ILE A 51 -15.10 -11.25 -1.27
N ALA A 52 -15.99 -11.22 -2.27
CA ALA A 52 -17.26 -11.93 -2.28
C ALA A 52 -17.39 -12.79 -3.56
N PRO A 53 -17.85 -14.06 -3.46
CA PRO A 53 -17.99 -14.84 -2.22
C PRO A 53 -16.63 -15.02 -1.53
N PRO A 54 -16.56 -15.26 -0.20
CA PRO A 54 -15.29 -15.43 0.49
C PRO A 54 -14.54 -16.69 0.01
N PRO A 55 -13.20 -16.74 0.14
CA PRO A 55 -12.43 -17.96 -0.12
C PRO A 55 -12.79 -19.09 0.87
N PRO A 56 -12.53 -20.36 0.53
CA PRO A 56 -12.97 -21.53 1.31
C PRO A 56 -12.34 -21.62 2.71
N ASP A 57 -11.16 -21.01 2.90
CA ASP A 57 -10.51 -20.86 4.20
C ASP A 57 -9.75 -19.52 4.25
N THR A 58 -9.55 -18.98 5.45
CA THR A 58 -8.90 -17.68 5.69
C THR A 58 -7.63 -17.80 6.57
N THR A 59 -7.01 -18.98 6.62
CA THR A 59 -5.68 -19.13 7.22
C THR A 59 -4.63 -18.28 6.50
N ILE A 60 -3.58 -17.91 7.23
CA ILE A 60 -2.47 -17.10 6.69
C ILE A 60 -1.81 -17.74 5.48
N ALA A 61 -1.75 -19.07 5.41
CA ALA A 61 -1.19 -19.80 4.27
C ALA A 61 -2.05 -19.61 3.01
N THR A 62 -3.36 -19.86 3.13
CA THR A 62 -4.35 -19.69 2.07
C THR A 62 -4.42 -18.23 1.61
N THR A 63 -4.46 -17.28 2.55
CA THR A 63 -4.44 -15.85 2.25
C THR A 63 -3.16 -15.43 1.53
N ARG A 64 -2.00 -15.94 1.94
CA ARG A 64 -0.72 -15.63 1.27
C ARG A 64 -0.73 -16.13 -0.17
N GLN A 65 -1.21 -17.35 -0.42
CA GLN A 65 -1.32 -17.87 -1.79
C GLN A 65 -2.31 -17.07 -2.63
N LEU A 66 -3.47 -16.71 -2.08
CA LEU A 66 -4.44 -15.86 -2.73
C LEU A 66 -3.81 -14.50 -3.14
N MET A 67 -3.07 -13.87 -2.23
CA MET A 67 -2.37 -12.62 -2.54
C MET A 67 -1.32 -12.79 -3.65
N HIS A 68 -0.53 -13.85 -3.61
CA HIS A 68 0.42 -14.14 -4.69
C HIS A 68 -0.27 -14.35 -6.04
N ALA A 69 -1.39 -15.08 -6.06
CA ALA A 69 -2.14 -15.36 -7.28
C ALA A 69 -2.72 -14.09 -7.91
N LEU A 70 -3.16 -13.12 -7.10
CA LEU A 70 -3.82 -11.91 -7.57
C LEU A 70 -2.88 -10.72 -7.77
N PHE A 71 -1.82 -10.60 -6.96
CA PHE A 71 -0.95 -9.43 -6.93
C PHE A 71 0.52 -9.73 -7.25
N GLY A 72 0.88 -11.00 -7.44
CA GLY A 72 2.25 -11.49 -7.69
C GLY A 72 3.13 -11.58 -6.42
N HIS A 73 2.74 -10.92 -5.34
CA HIS A 73 3.42 -10.95 -4.04
C HIS A 73 2.40 -10.88 -2.90
N ALA A 74 2.84 -11.27 -1.71
CA ALA A 74 2.08 -11.11 -0.49
C ALA A 74 2.63 -9.96 0.36
N VAL A 75 1.76 -9.40 1.22
CA VAL A 75 2.17 -8.44 2.24
C VAL A 75 3.11 -9.07 3.27
N SER A 76 3.72 -8.26 4.12
CA SER A 76 4.69 -8.76 5.10
C SER A 76 4.05 -9.78 6.05
N VAL A 77 4.86 -10.69 6.60
CA VAL A 77 4.38 -11.68 7.58
C VAL A 77 3.74 -11.01 8.80
N ASN A 78 4.28 -9.88 9.24
CA ASN A 78 3.70 -9.08 10.33
C ASN A 78 2.33 -8.51 9.95
N ASP A 79 2.16 -8.02 8.71
CA ASP A 79 0.86 -7.55 8.23
C ASP A 79 -0.15 -8.69 8.14
N LEU A 80 0.28 -9.86 7.68
CA LEU A 80 -0.57 -11.06 7.64
C LEU A 80 -1.05 -11.44 9.06
N HIS A 81 -0.13 -11.52 10.03
CA HIS A 81 -0.47 -11.85 11.42
C HIS A 81 -1.40 -10.82 12.08
N ARG A 82 -1.30 -9.54 11.69
CA ARG A 82 -2.14 -8.47 12.25
C ARG A 82 -3.57 -8.46 11.70
N ASN A 83 -3.77 -8.93 10.46
CA ASN A 83 -5.02 -8.71 9.73
C ASN A 83 -5.80 -9.98 9.40
N PHE A 84 -5.20 -11.17 9.51
CA PHE A 84 -5.84 -12.44 9.16
C PHE A 84 -5.69 -13.47 10.29
N ALA A 85 -6.76 -14.21 10.55
CA ALA A 85 -6.85 -15.13 11.67
C ALA A 85 -6.07 -16.45 11.44
N THR A 86 -5.57 -17.00 12.55
CA THR A 86 -4.78 -18.24 12.68
C THR A 86 -3.29 -18.13 12.31
N PRO A 87 -2.45 -17.64 13.23
CA PRO A 87 -0.99 -17.79 13.17
C PRO A 87 -0.53 -19.24 13.49
N GLY A 88 0.58 -19.67 12.88
CA GLY A 88 1.38 -20.81 13.35
C GLY A 88 1.30 -22.10 12.52
N ARG A 89 2.05 -23.12 12.94
CA ARG A 89 2.24 -24.41 12.24
C ARG A 89 0.91 -25.11 11.87
N ARG A 90 -0.13 -24.93 12.71
CA ARG A 90 -1.51 -25.41 12.48
C ARG A 90 -2.23 -24.77 11.28
N ALA A 91 -1.78 -23.61 10.80
CA ALA A 91 -2.36 -22.95 9.64
C ALA A 91 -1.97 -23.62 8.33
N ASN A 92 -0.73 -24.11 8.20
CA ASN A 92 -0.30 -24.86 7.03
C ASN A 92 -0.97 -26.24 6.98
N ASP A 93 -1.07 -26.92 8.11
CA ASP A 93 -1.70 -28.25 8.20
C ASP A 93 -3.22 -28.20 7.93
N ARG A 94 -3.84 -27.03 8.07
CA ARG A 94 -5.28 -26.80 7.84
C ARG A 94 -5.57 -26.13 6.49
N ALA A 95 -4.53 -25.69 5.78
CA ALA A 95 -4.70 -24.97 4.52
C ALA A 95 -5.21 -25.94 3.44
N ASP A 96 -6.47 -25.78 3.04
CA ASP A 96 -7.04 -26.53 1.93
C ASP A 96 -6.69 -25.85 0.60
N LEU A 97 -5.46 -26.11 0.15
CA LEU A 97 -4.94 -25.52 -1.09
C LEU A 97 -5.67 -26.06 -2.34
N ALA A 98 -6.23 -27.27 -2.27
CA ALA A 98 -7.01 -27.84 -3.36
C ALA A 98 -8.35 -27.11 -3.50
N ALA A 99 -9.05 -26.88 -2.38
CA ALA A 99 -10.27 -26.07 -2.38
C ALA A 99 -9.98 -24.62 -2.82
N LEU A 100 -8.88 -24.02 -2.37
CA LEU A 100 -8.48 -22.68 -2.84
C LEU A 100 -8.25 -22.66 -4.35
N ALA A 101 -7.55 -23.65 -4.90
CA ALA A 101 -7.26 -23.74 -6.33
C ALA A 101 -8.56 -23.89 -7.15
N ALA A 102 -9.48 -24.75 -6.71
CA ALA A 102 -10.78 -24.92 -7.35
C ALA A 102 -11.63 -23.63 -7.28
N TRP A 103 -11.66 -22.97 -6.13
CA TRP A 103 -12.34 -21.69 -5.95
C TRP A 103 -11.73 -20.60 -6.84
N LEU A 104 -10.40 -20.53 -6.91
CA LEU A 104 -9.70 -19.60 -7.80
C LEU A 104 -10.04 -19.87 -9.26
N ALA A 105 -10.09 -21.13 -9.70
CA ALA A 105 -10.45 -21.46 -11.07
C ALA A 105 -11.81 -20.86 -11.50
N LEU A 106 -12.76 -20.75 -10.56
CA LEU A 106 -14.10 -20.19 -10.80
C LEU A 106 -14.15 -18.66 -10.76
N HIS A 107 -13.26 -18.01 -10.02
CA HIS A 107 -13.34 -16.57 -9.74
C HIS A 107 -12.15 -15.74 -10.25
N ARG A 108 -11.11 -16.40 -10.77
CA ARG A 108 -9.81 -15.78 -11.08
C ARG A 108 -9.92 -14.60 -12.02
N GLU A 109 -10.67 -14.71 -13.12
CA GLU A 109 -10.74 -13.65 -14.12
C GLU A 109 -11.29 -12.35 -13.52
N ARG A 110 -12.46 -12.43 -12.88
CA ARG A 110 -13.09 -11.29 -12.20
C ARG A 110 -12.18 -10.73 -11.10
N LEU A 111 -11.57 -11.59 -10.29
CA LEU A 111 -10.72 -11.15 -9.18
C LEU A 111 -9.41 -10.55 -9.66
N ALA A 112 -8.82 -11.06 -10.74
CA ALA A 112 -7.62 -10.51 -11.35
C ALA A 112 -7.92 -9.12 -11.96
N ALA A 113 -9.01 -8.98 -12.69
CA ALA A 113 -9.44 -7.69 -13.23
C ALA A 113 -9.70 -6.66 -12.10
N ALA A 114 -10.39 -7.08 -11.03
CA ALA A 114 -10.63 -6.21 -9.88
C ALA A 114 -9.33 -5.85 -9.12
N ALA A 115 -8.41 -6.80 -8.98
CA ALA A 115 -7.10 -6.57 -8.35
C ALA A 115 -6.25 -5.60 -9.18
N GLU A 116 -6.25 -5.74 -10.51
CA GLU A 116 -5.58 -4.85 -11.43
C GLU A 116 -6.15 -3.43 -11.36
N ALA A 117 -7.48 -3.29 -11.46
CA ALA A 117 -8.16 -2.00 -11.32
C ALA A 117 -7.79 -1.32 -9.99
N ARG A 118 -7.74 -2.08 -8.90
CA ARG A 118 -7.34 -1.56 -7.59
C ARG A 118 -5.88 -1.09 -7.55
N MET A 119 -4.98 -1.75 -8.26
CA MET A 119 -3.58 -1.33 -8.37
C MET A 119 -3.41 -0.08 -9.24
N VAL A 120 -4.24 0.10 -10.27
CA VAL A 120 -4.28 1.32 -11.08
C VAL A 120 -4.81 2.51 -10.28
N GLU A 121 -5.87 2.30 -9.49
CA GLU A 121 -6.38 3.32 -8.56
C GLU A 121 -5.32 3.75 -7.53
N LEU A 122 -4.58 2.78 -6.98
CA LEU A 122 -3.49 3.07 -6.05
C LEU A 122 -2.38 3.90 -6.70
N GLU A 123 -2.02 3.61 -7.96
CA GLU A 123 -1.00 4.38 -8.67
C GLU A 123 -1.47 5.81 -8.95
N SER A 124 -2.72 5.98 -9.39
CA SER A 124 -3.32 7.31 -9.58
C SER A 124 -3.34 8.11 -8.27
N ALA A 125 -3.74 7.46 -7.18
CA ALA A 125 -3.74 8.08 -5.86
C ALA A 125 -2.32 8.41 -5.37
N TRP A 126 -1.32 7.58 -5.71
CA TRP A 126 0.08 7.87 -5.40
C TRP A 126 0.54 9.16 -6.08
N GLN A 127 0.25 9.35 -7.37
CA GLN A 127 0.63 10.57 -8.09
C GLN A 127 0.02 11.82 -7.44
N GLN A 128 -1.29 11.79 -7.16
CA GLN A 128 -1.99 12.89 -6.49
C GLN A 128 -1.42 13.15 -5.08
N PHE A 129 -1.16 12.10 -4.31
CA PHE A 129 -0.57 12.18 -2.98
C PHE A 129 0.81 12.86 -3.02
N THR A 130 1.66 12.44 -3.96
CA THR A 130 3.01 13.03 -4.09
C THR A 130 2.98 14.48 -4.53
N ALA A 131 2.05 14.86 -5.40
CA ALA A 131 1.88 16.25 -5.82
C ALA A 131 1.43 17.13 -4.64
N ALA A 132 0.43 16.68 -3.87
CA ALA A 132 -0.05 17.41 -2.69
C ALA A 132 1.04 17.58 -1.62
N ALA A 133 1.84 16.53 -1.36
CA ALA A 133 2.95 16.62 -0.42
C ALA A 133 4.05 17.59 -0.89
N ALA A 134 4.35 17.60 -2.20
CA ALA A 134 5.33 18.52 -2.77
C ALA A 134 4.87 19.98 -2.73
N GLU A 135 3.59 20.23 -3.00
CA GLU A 135 2.96 21.55 -2.88
C GLU A 135 3.10 22.06 -1.44
N ALA A 136 2.67 21.27 -0.45
CA ALA A 136 2.77 21.64 0.97
C ALA A 136 4.23 21.87 1.42
N ALA A 137 5.19 21.05 0.98
CA ALA A 137 6.60 21.27 1.27
C ALA A 137 7.13 22.57 0.64
N GLY A 138 6.71 22.90 -0.58
CA GLY A 138 7.06 24.14 -1.28
C GLY A 138 6.51 25.39 -0.59
N GLU A 139 5.27 25.34 -0.10
CA GLU A 139 4.65 26.41 0.70
C GLU A 139 5.45 26.68 1.98
N ILE A 140 5.80 25.63 2.72
CA ILE A 140 6.59 25.72 3.96
C ILE A 140 7.99 26.30 3.66
N HIS A 141 8.64 25.86 2.58
CA HIS A 141 9.94 26.38 2.18
C HIS A 141 9.88 27.88 1.85
N THR A 142 8.83 28.31 1.14
CA THR A 142 8.62 29.71 0.77
C THR A 142 8.34 30.58 1.99
N ALA A 143 7.47 30.12 2.90
CA ALA A 143 7.15 30.82 4.15
C ALA A 143 8.36 30.95 5.09
N SER A 144 9.29 29.98 5.06
CA SER A 144 10.50 29.97 5.89
C SER A 144 11.61 30.88 5.36
N ARG A 145 11.49 31.40 4.13
CA ARG A 145 12.49 32.29 3.55
C ARG A 145 12.24 33.71 4.06
N PRO A 146 13.10 34.31 4.92
CA PRO A 146 12.93 35.70 5.30
C PRO A 146 12.98 36.54 4.02
N GLY A 147 11.91 37.30 3.77
CA GLY A 147 11.86 38.22 2.65
C GLY A 147 13.13 39.06 2.68
N ARG A 148 13.95 38.93 1.65
CA ARG A 148 15.08 39.82 1.41
C ARG A 148 14.45 41.20 1.25
N ARG A 149 14.34 41.95 2.35
CA ARG A 149 14.14 43.40 2.30
C ARG A 149 15.33 43.90 1.50
N GLY A 150 15.06 44.27 0.26
CA GLY A 150 15.99 45.11 -0.48
C GLY A 150 16.12 46.41 0.28
N GLU A 151 17.20 46.54 1.03
CA GLU A 151 17.87 47.83 1.18
C GLU A 151 18.57 48.11 -0.15
N ALA A 152 17.99 49.01 -0.93
CA ALA A 152 18.65 50.02 -1.76
C ALA A 152 17.56 50.84 -2.47
#